data_AF-A0A2T1A7Y2-F1
#
_entry.id   AF-A0A2T1A7Y2-F1
#
_cell.length_a   1.000
_cell.length_b   1.000
_cell.length_c   1.000
_cell.angle_alpha   90.00
_cell.angle_beta   90.00
_cell.angle_gamma   90.00
#
_symmetry.space_group_name_H-M   'P 1'
#
loop_
_entity.id
_entity.type
_entity.pdbx_description
1 polymer ?
#
loop_
_entity_poly.entity_id
_entity_poly.type
_entity_poly.pdbx_seq_one_letter_code
_entity_poly.pdbx_strand_id
1 'polypeptide(L)' 'MAGKREKPEDIVLKLRQVEVLQGQGSSVQEAVRQIGLTVQTYYR' A
#
# COMPACT_ATOMS: atom_id res chain seq x y z
N MET A 1 8.83 -9.61 -16.79
CA MET A 1 9.14 -10.14 -15.45
C MET A 1 7.90 -10.83 -14.92
N ALA A 2 7.89 -12.15 -14.85
CA ALA A 2 6.85 -12.87 -14.11
C ALA A 2 7.17 -12.70 -12.62
N GLY A 3 6.83 -11.53 -12.07
CA GLY A 3 6.98 -11.25 -10.65
C GLY A 3 6.11 -12.23 -9.86
N LYS A 4 6.67 -12.82 -8.79
CA LYS A 4 5.89 -13.64 -7.86
C LYS A 4 4.68 -12.81 -7.43
N ARG A 5 3.46 -13.33 -7.66
CA ARG A 5 2.25 -12.70 -7.15
C ARG A 5 2.33 -12.73 -5.63
N GLU A 6 2.17 -11.56 -5.03
CA GLU A 6 2.00 -11.43 -3.59
C GLU A 6 0.70 -12.13 -3.19
N LYS A 7 0.66 -12.69 -1.98
CA LYS A 7 -0.56 -13.33 -1.50
C LYS A 7 -1.63 -12.27 -1.26
N PRO A 8 -2.92 -12.56 -1.52
CA PRO A 8 -4.00 -11.61 -1.27
C PRO A 8 -4.00 -11.05 0.16
N GLU A 9 -3.64 -11.87 1.15
CA GLU A 9 -3.59 -11.46 2.55
C GLU A 9 -2.53 -10.39 2.80
N ASP A 10 -1.35 -10.52 2.19
CA ASP A 10 -0.27 -9.54 2.30
C ASP A 10 -0.67 -8.20 1.67
N ILE A 11 -1.38 -8.24 0.53
CA ILE A 11 -1.92 -7.04 -0.12
C ILE A 11 -2.92 -6.33 0.80
N VAL A 12 -3.87 -7.08 1.37
CA VAL A 12 -4.87 -6.52 2.30
C VAL A 12 -4.21 -5.90 3.53
N LEU A 13 -3.16 -6.54 4.08
CA LEU A 13 -2.42 -5.99 5.21
C LEU A 13 -1.76 -4.65 4.88
N LYS A 14 -1.14 -4.52 3.69
CA LYS A 14 -0.54 -3.25 3.25
C LYS A 14 -1.59 -2.17 3.02
N LEU A 15 -2.73 -2.50 2.42
CA LEU A 15 -3.83 -1.54 2.22
C LEU A 15 -4.37 -1.02 3.57
N ARG A 16 -4.54 -1.89 4.57
CA ARG A 16 -4.94 -1.47 5.92
C ARG A 16 -3.92 -0.56 6.59
N GLN A 17 -2.63 -0.79 6.37
CA GLN A 17 -1.58 0.12 6.86
C GLN A 17 -1.70 1.50 6.22
N VAL A 18 -2.02 1.58 4.92
CA VAL A 18 -2.29 2.86 4.24
C VAL A 18 -3.48 3.56 4.87
N GLU A 19 -4.58 2.86 5.13
CA GLU A 19 -5.78 3.41 5.79
C GLU A 19 -5.48 3.97 7.19
N VAL A 20 -4.67 3.26 7.99
CA VAL A 20 -4.25 3.73 9.32
C VAL A 20 -3.46 5.04 9.22
N LEU A 21 -2.50 5.12 8.30
CA LEU A 21 -1.70 6.34 8.10
C LEU A 21 -2.56 7.49 7.59
N GLN A 22 -3.52 7.22 6.71
CA GLN A 22 -4.50 8.21 6.26
C GLN A 22 -5.37 8.73 7.42
N GLY A 23 -5.85 7.84 8.30
CA GLY A 23 -6.59 8.23 9.51
C GLY A 23 -5.77 9.06 10.50
N GLN A 24 -4.43 8.97 10.43
CA GLN A 24 -3.49 9.82 11.19
C GLN A 24 -3.16 11.14 10.48
N GLY A 25 -3.73 11.40 9.31
CA GLY A 25 -3.55 12.65 8.55
C GLY A 25 -2.52 12.59 7.43
N SER A 26 -1.93 11.42 7.14
CA SER A 26 -1.00 11.29 6.01
C SER A 26 -1.73 11.33 4.66
N SER A 27 -1.14 11.97 3.65
CA SER A 27 -1.62 11.80 2.28
C SER A 27 -1.38 10.37 1.78
N VAL A 28 -2.15 9.94 0.77
CA VAL A 28 -1.94 8.62 0.13
C VAL A 28 -0.50 8.48 -0.36
N GLN A 29 0.08 9.54 -0.93
CA GLN A 29 1.44 9.54 -1.49
C GLN A 29 2.51 9.31 -0.42
N GLU A 30 2.34 9.89 0.77
CA GLU A 30 3.23 9.69 1.91
C GLU A 30 3.06 8.29 2.49
N ALA A 31 1.83 7.86 2.71
CA ALA A 31 1.51 6.56 3.30
C ALA A 31 2.04 5.39 2.46
N VAL A 32 1.78 5.39 1.15
CA VAL A 32 2.26 4.33 0.26
C VAL A 32 3.79 4.31 0.18
N ARG A 33 4.44 5.48 0.18
CA ARG A 33 5.91 5.58 0.18
C ARG A 33 6.52 5.00 1.47
N GLN A 34 5.88 5.26 2.61
CA GLN A 34 6.32 4.72 3.91
C GLN A 34 6.21 3.19 3.99
N ILE A 35 5.22 2.61 3.31
CA ILE A 35 4.97 1.15 3.28
C ILE A 35 5.80 0.45 2.17
N GLY A 36 6.50 1.22 1.33
CA GLY A 36 7.30 0.69 0.21
C GLY A 36 6.44 0.32 -1.02
N LEU A 37 5.24 0.88 -1.13
CA LEU A 37 4.39 0.80 -2.31
C LEU A 37 4.60 2.01 -3.22
N THR A 38 4.21 1.86 -4.48
CA THR A 38 4.05 3.01 -5.39
C THR A 38 2.59 3.44 -5.44
N VAL A 39 2.33 4.72 -5.70
CA VAL A 39 0.96 5.23 -5.91
C VAL A 39 0.25 4.46 -7.04
N GLN A 40 0.99 4.10 -8.09
CA GLN A 40 0.44 3.30 -9.18
C GLN A 40 -0.01 1.91 -8.71
N THR A 41 0.77 1.25 -7.84
CA THR A 41 0.42 -0.06 -7.28
C THR A 41 -0.80 0.01 -6.38
N TYR A 42 -0.98 1.11 -5.65
CA TYR A 42 -2.12 1.31 -4.75
C TYR A 42 -3.47 1.40 -5.49
N TYR A 43 -3.48 1.93 -6.71
CA TYR A 43 -4.70 2.09 -7.52
C TYR A 43 -4.91 0.99 -8.59
N ARG A 44 -4.11 -0.07 -8.59
CA ARG A 44 -4.25 -1.22 -9.50
C ARG A 44 -5.12 -2.30 -8.88
#